data_AF-A0A2V8PCD5-F1
#
_entry.id   AF-A0A2V8PCD5-F1
#
_cell.length_a   1.000
_cell.length_b   1.000
_cell.length_c   1.000
_cell.angle_alpha   90.00
_cell.angle_beta   90.00
_cell.angle_gamma   90.00
#
_symmetry.space_group_name_H-M   'P 1'
#
loop_
_entity.id
_entity.type
_entity.pdbx_description
1 polymer ?
#
loop_
_entity_poly.entity_id
_entity_poly.type
_entity_poly.pdbx_seq_one_letter_code
_entity_poly.pdbx_strand_id
1 'polypeptide(L)'
;MQMPMPKTAGAQSDAQKAFEKLKSLAGTWQGSVMGIPVQTTIRVTSRGNAILHEVTSSGMPDNPITMIYVDGDRLLLTHYCDSGNRPRMEGKFSPDGNSVEFTLFDITGNTEKGFMNRIAFTIVDANHHNEESTFMLPGNKSFRAGGVLQRTK
;
A
#
# COMPACT_ATOMS: atom_id res chain seq x y z
N MET A 1 28.82 15.56 -34.67
CA MET A 1 28.23 15.21 -33.36
C MET A 1 27.04 14.31 -33.63
N GLN A 2 27.12 13.03 -33.27
CA GLN A 2 26.05 12.07 -33.51
C GLN A 2 25.12 12.08 -32.29
N MET A 3 23.84 12.39 -32.51
CA MET A 3 22.82 12.33 -31.47
C MET A 3 22.62 10.86 -31.06
N PRO A 4 22.54 10.53 -29.76
CA PRO A 4 22.27 9.16 -29.36
C PRO A 4 20.84 8.79 -29.74
N MET A 5 20.68 7.61 -30.34
CA MET A 5 19.38 7.00 -30.63
C MET A 5 18.58 6.76 -29.33
N PRO A 6 17.24 6.79 -29.39
CA PRO A 6 16.41 6.47 -28.24
C PRO A 6 16.68 5.04 -27.79
N LYS A 7 17.10 4.89 -26.53
CA LYS A 7 17.23 3.60 -25.87
C LYS A 7 15.85 2.96 -25.85
N THR A 8 15.68 1.83 -26.52
CA THR A 8 14.47 1.02 -26.46
C THR A 8 14.11 0.84 -24.99
N ALA A 9 12.92 1.32 -24.57
CA ALA A 9 12.45 1.13 -23.22
C ALA A 9 12.45 -0.38 -22.95
N GLY A 10 13.29 -0.84 -22.01
CA GLY A 10 13.34 -2.24 -21.62
C GLY A 10 11.97 -2.68 -21.09
N ALA A 11 11.69 -3.99 -21.15
CA ALA A 11 10.47 -4.53 -20.58
C ALA A 11 10.34 -4.10 -19.11
N GLN A 12 9.13 -3.66 -18.74
CA GLN A 12 8.81 -3.20 -17.40
C GLN A 12 9.11 -4.30 -16.36
N SER A 13 9.77 -3.94 -15.26
CA SER A 13 10.01 -4.87 -14.15
C SER A 13 8.71 -5.23 -13.43
N ASP A 14 8.68 -6.33 -12.69
CA ASP A 14 7.47 -6.72 -11.97
C ASP A 14 7.07 -5.71 -10.88
N ALA A 15 8.04 -5.06 -10.23
CA ALA A 15 7.80 -3.94 -9.32
C ALA A 15 7.11 -2.76 -10.02
N GLN A 16 7.58 -2.40 -11.22
CA GLN A 16 6.95 -1.35 -12.00
C GLN A 16 5.53 -1.77 -12.43
N LYS A 17 5.30 -3.03 -12.85
CA LYS A 17 3.94 -3.51 -13.23
C LYS A 17 2.98 -3.45 -12.05
N ALA A 18 3.41 -3.91 -10.88
CA ALA A 18 2.64 -3.83 -9.65
C ALA A 18 2.34 -2.37 -9.25
N PHE A 19 3.31 -1.46 -9.41
CA PHE A 19 3.10 -0.05 -9.14
C PHE A 19 2.03 0.58 -10.05
N GLU A 20 2.09 0.31 -11.35
CA GLU A 20 1.04 0.77 -12.28
C GLU A 20 -0.33 0.17 -11.97
N LYS A 21 -0.37 -1.10 -11.55
CA LYS A 21 -1.60 -1.73 -11.06
C LYS A 21 -2.15 -1.03 -9.81
N LEU A 22 -1.29 -0.67 -8.84
CA LEU A 22 -1.73 0.07 -7.66
C LEU A 22 -2.19 1.50 -8.00
N LYS A 23 -1.62 2.16 -9.01
CA LYS A 23 -2.08 3.47 -9.47
C LYS A 23 -3.52 3.45 -9.97
N SER A 24 -4.03 2.32 -10.50
CA SER A 24 -5.43 2.23 -10.92
C SER A 24 -6.42 2.35 -9.76
N LEU A 25 -5.94 2.19 -8.52
CA LEU A 25 -6.75 2.41 -7.31
C LEU A 25 -6.92 3.89 -6.95
N ALA A 26 -6.29 4.83 -7.67
CA ALA A 26 -6.42 6.25 -7.39
C ALA A 26 -7.91 6.67 -7.33
N GLY A 27 -8.32 7.30 -6.22
CA GLY A 27 -9.71 7.64 -5.94
C GLY A 27 -10.04 7.57 -4.46
N THR A 28 -11.33 7.70 -4.16
CA THR A 28 -11.88 7.57 -2.81
C THR A 28 -12.71 6.29 -2.73
N TRP A 29 -12.58 5.62 -1.59
CA TRP A 29 -13.16 4.31 -1.35
C TRP A 29 -13.82 4.29 0.02
N GLN A 30 -14.85 3.47 0.16
CA GLN A 30 -15.56 3.24 1.42
C GLN A 30 -15.69 1.75 1.67
N GLY A 31 -15.68 1.36 2.94
CA GLY A 31 -15.95 0.00 3.34
C GLY A 31 -15.92 -0.17 4.84
N SER A 32 -15.69 -1.40 5.27
CA SER A 32 -15.58 -1.73 6.68
C SER A 32 -14.38 -2.62 6.91
N VAL A 33 -13.58 -2.26 7.92
CA VAL A 33 -12.48 -3.09 8.43
C VAL A 33 -12.90 -3.55 9.81
N MET A 34 -13.02 -4.86 10.01
CA MET A 34 -13.42 -5.43 11.31
C MET A 34 -14.74 -4.86 11.88
N GLY A 35 -15.70 -4.53 11.01
CA GLY A 35 -16.99 -3.94 11.40
C GLY A 35 -16.95 -2.43 11.65
N ILE A 36 -15.78 -1.80 11.56
CA ILE A 36 -15.62 -0.35 11.71
C ILE A 36 -15.68 0.29 10.32
N PRO A 37 -16.57 1.27 10.08
CA PRO A 37 -16.60 2.02 8.82
C PRO A 37 -15.28 2.77 8.60
N VAL A 38 -14.73 2.64 7.40
CA VAL A 38 -13.53 3.36 6.98
C VAL A 38 -13.75 4.01 5.62
N GLN A 39 -13.10 5.14 5.42
CA GLN A 39 -12.87 5.72 4.10
C GLN A 39 -11.38 5.63 3.79
N THR A 40 -11.06 5.35 2.54
CA THR A 40 -9.68 5.28 2.07
C THR A 40 -9.51 6.18 0.87
N THR A 41 -8.52 7.06 0.92
CA THR A 41 -8.16 7.92 -0.21
C THR A 41 -6.81 7.48 -0.74
N ILE A 42 -6.76 7.20 -2.04
CA ILE A 42 -5.56 6.79 -2.75
C ILE A 42 -5.26 7.86 -3.80
N ARG A 43 -4.07 8.46 -3.71
CA ARG A 43 -3.63 9.52 -4.62
C ARG A 43 -2.31 9.16 -5.27
N VAL A 44 -2.26 9.29 -6.59
CA VAL A 44 -0.98 9.35 -7.31
C VAL A 44 -0.41 10.76 -7.14
N THR A 45 0.80 10.85 -6.61
CA THR A 45 1.47 12.12 -6.28
C THR A 45 2.90 12.12 -6.82
N SER A 46 3.67 13.18 -6.54
CA SER A 46 5.06 13.33 -6.98
C SER A 46 5.23 13.13 -8.49
N ARG A 47 4.34 13.74 -9.29
CA ARG A 47 4.30 13.59 -10.76
C ARG A 47 4.19 12.14 -11.25
N GLY A 48 3.57 11.25 -10.47
CA GLY A 48 3.42 9.84 -10.83
C GLY A 48 4.43 8.90 -10.20
N ASN A 49 5.36 9.39 -9.37
CA ASN A 49 6.43 8.59 -8.77
C ASN A 49 6.09 8.03 -7.39
N ALA A 50 4.97 8.43 -6.79
CA ALA A 50 4.53 7.91 -5.51
C ALA A 50 3.01 7.77 -5.44
N ILE A 51 2.55 6.84 -4.61
CA ILE A 51 1.15 6.71 -4.20
C ILE A 51 1.08 7.03 -2.71
N LEU A 52 0.13 7.89 -2.35
CA LEU A 52 -0.30 8.10 -0.97
C LEU A 52 -1.62 7.35 -0.77
N HIS A 53 -1.63 6.43 0.19
CA HIS A 53 -2.80 5.73 0.70
C HIS A 53 -3.07 6.25 2.12
N GLU A 54 -4.27 6.73 2.37
CA GLU A 54 -4.69 7.33 3.64
C GLU A 54 -6.00 6.70 4.08
N VAL A 55 -6.06 6.20 5.32
CA VAL A 55 -7.26 5.58 5.88
C VAL A 55 -7.83 6.47 6.96
N THR A 56 -9.10 6.81 6.85
CA THR A 56 -9.83 7.62 7.81
C THR A 56 -10.97 6.79 8.40
N SER A 57 -11.25 6.98 9.69
CA SER A 57 -12.36 6.31 10.37
C SER A 57 -12.98 7.22 11.41
N SER A 58 -14.30 7.15 11.55
CA SER A 58 -15.02 7.92 12.56
C SER A 58 -14.56 7.52 13.97
N GLY A 59 -13.96 8.46 14.71
CA GLY A 59 -13.51 8.24 16.09
C GLY A 59 -12.01 7.99 16.24
N MET A 60 -11.24 7.93 15.15
CA MET A 60 -9.77 7.97 15.22
C MET A 60 -9.28 9.42 15.23
N PRO A 61 -8.34 9.78 16.13
CA PRO A 61 -7.86 11.16 16.25
C PRO A 61 -6.98 11.60 15.06
N ASP A 62 -6.43 10.64 14.30
CA ASP A 62 -5.63 10.90 13.11
C ASP A 62 -5.73 9.72 12.12
N ASN A 63 -5.17 9.88 10.93
CA ASN A 63 -5.23 8.93 9.83
C ASN A 63 -3.84 8.32 9.58
N PRO A 64 -3.65 7.00 9.72
CA PRO A 64 -2.41 6.39 9.30
C PRO A 64 -2.26 6.54 7.79
N ILE A 65 -1.06 6.92 7.35
CA ILE A 65 -0.74 7.08 5.93
C ILE A 65 0.31 6.08 5.49
N THR A 66 0.24 5.72 4.21
CA THR A 66 1.14 4.77 3.58
C THR A 66 1.64 5.36 2.27
N MET A 67 2.97 5.43 2.12
CA MET A 67 3.62 5.90 0.91
C MET A 67 4.20 4.71 0.14
N ILE A 68 3.83 4.57 -1.13
CA ILE A 68 4.28 3.48 -2.01
C ILE A 68 5.03 4.08 -3.20
N TYR A 69 6.17 3.50 -3.57
CA TYR A 69 7.01 3.96 -4.68
C TYR A 69 7.89 2.82 -5.22
N VAL A 70 8.47 3.02 -6.40
CA VAL A 70 9.46 2.10 -6.98
C VAL A 70 10.86 2.68 -6.83
N ASP A 71 11.80 1.85 -6.40
CA ASP A 71 13.25 2.13 -6.38
C ASP A 71 13.98 1.01 -7.12
N GLY A 72 14.50 1.33 -8.32
CA GLY A 72 15.08 0.33 -9.22
C GLY A 72 14.07 -0.75 -9.62
N ASP A 73 14.35 -1.99 -9.22
CA ASP A 73 13.49 -3.18 -9.42
C ASP A 73 12.66 -3.55 -8.18
N ARG A 74 12.66 -2.70 -7.14
CA ARG A 74 11.96 -2.94 -5.88
C ARG A 74 10.73 -2.05 -5.77
N LEU A 75 9.61 -2.65 -5.36
CA LEU A 75 8.41 -1.93 -4.98
C LEU A 75 8.44 -1.74 -3.46
N LEU A 76 8.42 -0.50 -2.99
CA LEU A 76 8.62 -0.18 -1.58
C LEU A 76 7.40 0.55 -1.01
N LEU A 77 7.17 0.28 0.27
CA LEU A 77 6.11 0.89 1.06
C LEU A 77 6.68 1.36 2.39
N THR A 78 6.34 2.58 2.80
CA THR A 78 6.55 3.08 4.16
C THR A 78 5.19 3.42 4.76
N HIS A 79 4.86 2.75 5.85
CA HIS A 79 3.66 3.05 6.62
C HIS A 79 4.01 4.00 7.76
N TYR A 80 3.20 5.00 8.00
CA TYR A 80 3.32 5.93 9.12
C TYR A 80 2.17 5.64 10.06
N CYS A 81 2.48 4.93 11.15
CA CYS A 81 1.50 4.53 12.14
C CYS A 81 1.31 5.63 13.19
N ASP A 82 0.09 5.82 13.66
CA ASP A 82 -0.25 6.75 14.75
C ASP A 82 0.45 6.40 16.07
N SER A 83 0.92 5.15 16.21
CA SER A 83 1.76 4.72 17.34
C SER A 83 3.21 5.21 17.26
N GLY A 84 3.57 5.96 16.21
CA GLY A 84 4.87 6.59 16.03
C GLY A 84 5.95 5.68 15.43
N ASN A 85 5.59 4.46 15.01
CA ASN A 85 6.48 3.60 14.22
C ASN A 85 6.31 3.81 12.71
N ARG A 86 7.35 3.44 11.97
CA ARG A 86 7.43 3.55 10.51
C ARG A 86 7.87 2.22 9.90
N PRO A 87 6.97 1.22 9.78
CA PRO A 87 7.26 -0.03 9.10
C PRO A 87 7.60 0.21 7.62
N ARG A 88 8.65 -0.42 7.15
CA ARG A 88 9.08 -0.41 5.74
C ARG A 88 8.99 -1.82 5.18
N MET A 89 8.33 -1.91 4.03
CA MET A 89 7.96 -3.17 3.41
C MET A 89 8.33 -3.20 1.94
N GLU A 90 8.56 -4.42 1.45
CA GLU A 90 8.83 -4.69 0.04
C GLU A 90 7.66 -5.45 -0.59
N GLY A 91 7.23 -4.96 -1.75
CA GLY A 91 6.08 -5.42 -2.49
C GLY A 91 6.43 -6.48 -3.53
N LYS A 92 5.60 -7.51 -3.63
CA LYS A 92 5.65 -8.53 -4.68
C LYS A 92 4.33 -8.56 -5.43
N PHE A 93 4.41 -8.66 -6.75
CA PHE A 93 3.23 -8.88 -7.58
C PHE A 93 2.87 -10.35 -7.57
N SER A 94 1.60 -10.68 -7.40
CA SER A 94 1.14 -12.06 -7.52
C SER A 94 1.29 -12.58 -8.95
N PRO A 95 1.54 -13.88 -9.15
CA PRO A 95 1.65 -14.48 -10.48
C PRO A 95 0.38 -14.30 -11.35
N ASP A 96 -0.79 -14.16 -10.72
CA ASP A 96 -2.07 -13.91 -11.40
C ASP A 96 -2.31 -12.43 -11.76
N GLY A 97 -1.42 -11.52 -11.35
CA GLY A 97 -1.47 -10.10 -11.67
C GLY A 97 -2.60 -9.30 -10.98
N ASN A 98 -3.25 -9.87 -9.95
CA ASN A 98 -4.39 -9.24 -9.29
C ASN A 98 -4.08 -8.72 -7.88
N SER A 99 -2.97 -9.14 -7.28
CA SER A 99 -2.64 -8.80 -5.90
C SER A 99 -1.22 -8.28 -5.75
N VAL A 100 -1.05 -7.25 -4.94
CA VAL A 100 0.28 -6.76 -4.53
C VAL A 100 0.41 -6.93 -3.04
N GLU A 101 1.44 -7.68 -2.64
CA GLU A 101 1.69 -8.04 -1.26
C GLU A 101 2.98 -7.41 -0.75
N PHE A 102 2.88 -6.64 0.32
CA PHE A 102 4.00 -6.00 1.00
C PHE A 102 4.33 -6.75 2.29
N THR A 103 5.60 -7.10 2.47
CA THR A 103 6.11 -7.74 3.70
C THR A 103 7.23 -6.89 4.32
N LEU A 104 7.22 -6.78 5.64
CA LEU A 104 8.22 -6.04 6.42
C LEU A 104 9.64 -6.50 6.13
N PHE A 105 10.53 -5.54 5.94
CA PHE A 105 11.98 -5.78 5.98
C PHE A 105 12.68 -4.96 7.07
N ASP A 106 12.11 -3.82 7.50
CA ASP A 106 12.69 -2.97 8.55
C ASP A 106 11.61 -2.11 9.22
N ILE A 107 11.84 -1.67 10.45
CA ILE A 107 10.95 -0.81 11.22
C ILE A 107 11.73 0.16 12.09
N THR A 108 11.24 1.39 12.20
CA THR A 108 11.79 2.40 13.12
C THR A 108 10.68 2.97 14.01
N GLY A 109 11.03 3.57 15.14
CA GLY A 109 10.07 4.17 16.08
C GLY A 109 9.51 3.17 17.10
N ASN A 110 8.49 3.59 17.86
CA ASN A 110 7.98 2.82 19.00
C ASN A 110 7.10 1.64 18.55
N THR A 111 7.50 0.41 18.90
CA THR A 111 6.79 -0.84 18.58
C THR A 111 6.03 -1.43 19.77
N GLU A 112 6.05 -0.81 20.95
CA GLU A 112 5.40 -1.32 22.17
C GLU A 112 3.87 -1.40 22.06
N LYS A 113 3.27 -0.67 21.12
CA LYS A 113 1.83 -0.74 20.81
C LYS A 113 1.51 -1.68 19.65
N GLY A 114 2.53 -2.32 19.09
CA GLY A 114 2.44 -3.10 17.87
C GLY A 114 2.69 -2.29 16.61
N PHE A 115 2.77 -3.00 15.49
CA PHE A 115 3.08 -2.43 14.18
C PHE A 115 2.52 -3.30 13.06
N MET A 116 2.23 -2.70 11.92
CA MET A 116 1.87 -3.42 10.70
C MET A 116 3.13 -4.12 10.15
N ASN A 117 3.09 -5.42 9.92
CA ASN A 117 4.19 -6.18 9.32
C ASN A 117 3.89 -6.66 7.90
N ARG A 118 2.65 -6.50 7.44
CA ARG A 118 2.20 -6.90 6.12
C ARG A 118 0.97 -6.10 5.73
N ILE A 119 0.87 -5.78 4.44
CA ILE A 119 -0.39 -5.37 3.81
C ILE A 119 -0.49 -5.97 2.40
N ALA A 120 -1.67 -6.41 2.00
CA ALA A 120 -1.96 -6.91 0.66
C ALA A 120 -3.14 -6.16 0.05
N PHE A 121 -2.99 -5.73 -1.21
CA PHE A 121 -4.04 -5.12 -2.02
C PHE A 121 -4.46 -6.12 -3.09
N THR A 122 -5.72 -6.54 -3.08
CA THR A 122 -6.29 -7.43 -4.11
C THR A 122 -7.28 -6.64 -4.95
N ILE A 123 -6.94 -6.40 -6.21
CA ILE A 123 -7.78 -5.64 -7.15
C ILE A 123 -8.77 -6.61 -7.79
N VAL A 124 -10.06 -6.46 -7.46
CA VAL A 124 -11.13 -7.33 -7.98
C VAL A 124 -11.62 -6.79 -9.31
N ASP A 125 -11.98 -5.50 -9.35
CA ASP A 125 -12.36 -4.78 -10.55
C ASP A 125 -12.12 -3.27 -10.39
N ALA A 126 -12.59 -2.46 -11.34
CA ALA A 126 -12.37 -1.02 -11.33
C ALA A 126 -12.98 -0.30 -10.11
N ASN A 127 -14.02 -0.86 -9.51
CA ASN A 127 -14.81 -0.29 -8.42
C ASN A 127 -14.73 -1.10 -7.12
N HIS A 128 -13.94 -2.17 -7.10
CA HIS A 128 -13.82 -3.10 -5.97
C HIS A 128 -12.37 -3.52 -5.74
N HIS A 129 -11.89 -3.36 -4.51
CA HIS A 129 -10.65 -3.99 -4.07
C HIS A 129 -10.72 -4.39 -2.60
N ASN A 130 -9.83 -5.31 -2.21
CA ASN A 130 -9.70 -5.75 -0.84
C ASN A 130 -8.34 -5.32 -0.30
N GLU A 131 -8.30 -4.99 0.99
CA GLU A 131 -7.07 -4.72 1.72
C GLU A 131 -7.00 -5.65 2.94
N GLU A 132 -5.94 -6.43 3.06
CA GLU A 132 -5.67 -7.26 4.24
C GLU A 132 -4.34 -6.84 4.86
N SER A 133 -4.37 -6.44 6.13
CA SER A 133 -3.20 -6.07 6.91
C SER A 133 -2.97 -7.07 8.05
N THR A 134 -1.71 -7.41 8.30
CA THR A 134 -1.30 -8.13 9.51
C THR A 134 -0.52 -7.18 10.42
N PHE A 135 -0.88 -7.19 11.69
CA PHE A 135 -0.25 -6.44 12.76
C PHE A 135 0.42 -7.41 13.72
N MET A 136 1.64 -7.08 14.12
CA MET A 136 2.31 -7.68 15.26
C MET A 136 1.99 -6.86 16.50
N LEU A 137 1.49 -7.51 17.54
CA LEU A 137 1.16 -6.94 18.84
C LEU A 137 2.20 -7.37 19.89
N PRO A 138 2.23 -6.70 21.06
CA PRO A 138 3.10 -7.10 22.16
C PRO A 138 2.93 -8.57 22.55
N GLY A 139 4.04 -9.20 22.93
CA GLY A 139 4.07 -10.63 23.25
C GLY A 139 3.98 -11.55 22.02
N ASN A 140 4.40 -11.06 20.86
CA ASN A 140 4.48 -11.82 19.60
C ASN A 140 3.14 -12.37 19.11
N LYS A 141 2.05 -11.67 19.42
CA LYS A 141 0.70 -12.01 18.94
C LYS A 141 0.48 -11.35 17.59
N SER A 142 -0.15 -12.05 16.66
CA SER A 142 -0.53 -11.49 15.36
C SER A 142 -2.02 -11.23 15.29
N PHE A 143 -2.40 -10.10 14.68
CA PHE A 143 -3.78 -9.74 14.38
C PHE A 143 -3.92 -9.46 12.89
N ARG A 144 -4.99 -9.96 12.26
CA ARG A 144 -5.30 -9.65 10.86
C ARG A 144 -6.55 -8.79 10.79
N ALA A 145 -6.50 -7.76 9.96
CA ALA A 145 -7.61 -6.90 9.65
C ALA A 145 -7.81 -6.87 8.13
N GLY A 146 -9.00 -7.25 7.68
CA GLY A 146 -9.39 -7.22 6.28
C GLY A 146 -10.54 -6.25 6.06
N GLY A 147 -10.53 -5.58 4.92
CA GLY A 147 -11.63 -4.75 4.45
C GLY A 147 -11.92 -4.98 2.97
N VAL A 148 -13.20 -4.96 2.63
CA VAL A 148 -13.68 -4.86 1.24
C VAL A 148 -14.01 -3.40 0.99
N LEU A 149 -13.39 -2.82 -0.04
CA LEU A 149 -13.48 -1.41 -0.37
C LEU A 149 -14.18 -1.21 -1.70
N GLN A 150 -15.12 -0.27 -1.69
CA GLN A 150 -16.00 0.11 -2.79
C GLN A 150 -15.66 1.52 -3.22
N ARG A 151 -15.47 1.75 -4.51
CA ARG A 151 -15.17 3.09 -5.02
C ARG A 151 -16.39 3.99 -4.81
N THR A 152 -16.17 5.19 -4.28
CA THR A 152 -17.24 6.19 -4.19
C THR A 152 -17.53 6.75 -5.58
N LYS A 153 -18.81 7.03 -5.85
CA LYS A 153 -19.25 7.68 -7.10
C LYS A 153 -18.67 9.08 -7.26
#